data_AF-A0A8S2X9C6-F1
#
_entry.id   AF-A0A8S2X9C6-F1
#
_cell.length_a   1.000
_cell.length_b   1.000
_cell.length_c   1.000
_cell.angle_alpha   90.00
_cell.angle_beta   90.00
_cell.angle_gamma   90.00
#
_symmetry.space_group_name_H-M   'P 1'
#
loop_
_entity.id
_entity.type
_entity.pdbx_description
1 polymer ?
#
loop_
_entity_poly.entity_id
_entity_poly.type
_entity_poly.pdbx_seq_one_letter_code
_entity_poly.pdbx_strand_id
1 'polypeptide(L)'
;MVPIALYVSLDIVRIIQMRAIASDKHLKYEHPISCRTFTINEDLGQIGYIFSDKTGTLTQNKLVFKSVSIGGIHYKDNNLELPVEDETVRYFLTALAVCNTVFIVNEHPELIDRIEFIPKYEADNA
;
A
#
# COMPACT_ATOMS: atom_id res chain seq x y z
N MET A 1 -46.95 -22.66 3.74
CA MET A 1 -46.10 -22.43 4.93
C MET A 1 -44.73 -23.03 4.65
N VAL A 2 -43.65 -22.27 4.85
CA VAL A 2 -42.28 -22.80 4.74
C VAL A 2 -41.93 -23.54 6.04
N PRO A 3 -41.28 -24.72 5.99
CA PRO A 3 -40.94 -25.47 7.21
C PRO A 3 -39.93 -24.72 8.08
N ILE A 4 -40.17 -24.66 9.39
CA ILE A 4 -39.22 -24.08 10.36
C ILE A 4 -37.85 -24.78 10.30
N ALA A 5 -37.84 -26.09 10.04
CA ALA A 5 -36.64 -26.89 9.90
C ALA A 5 -35.74 -26.45 8.73
N LEU A 6 -36.32 -25.92 7.66
CA LEU A 6 -35.57 -25.46 6.48
C LEU A 6 -34.66 -24.28 6.84
N TYR A 7 -35.15 -23.32 7.62
CA TYR A 7 -34.35 -22.16 8.05
C TYR A 7 -33.17 -22.59 8.92
N VAL A 8 -33.40 -23.47 9.89
CA VAL A 8 -32.33 -23.98 10.76
C VAL A 8 -31.29 -24.77 9.96
N SER A 9 -31.72 -25.59 9.00
CA SER A 9 -30.80 -26.32 8.13
C SER A 9 -29.94 -25.40 7.26
N LEU A 10 -30.52 -24.33 6.70
CA LEU A 10 -29.77 -23.36 5.88
C LEU A 10 -28.72 -22.61 6.71
N ASP A 11 -29.04 -22.21 7.93
CA ASP A 11 -28.07 -21.54 8.81
C ASP A 11 -26.89 -22.45 9.17
N ILE A 12 -27.15 -23.75 9.41
CA ILE A 12 -26.07 -24.73 9.65
C ILE A 12 -25.15 -24.83 8.43
N VAL A 13 -25.71 -24.92 7.22
CA VAL A 13 -24.93 -24.97 5.97
C VAL A 13 -24.07 -23.72 5.81
N ARG A 14 -24.65 -22.53 6.05
CA ARG A 14 -23.93 -21.25 5.97
C ARG A 14 -22.79 -21.15 6.98
N ILE A 15 -22.96 -21.67 8.20
CA ILE A 15 -21.89 -21.75 9.20
C ILE A 15 -20.74 -22.66 8.73
N ILE A 16 -21.06 -23.80 8.12
CA ILE A 16 -20.05 -24.72 7.58
C ILE A 16 -19.28 -24.05 6.42
N GLN A 17 -19.99 -23.40 5.50
CA GLN A 17 -19.38 -22.65 4.39
C GLN A 17 -18.46 -21.54 4.89
N MET A 18 -18.89 -20.76 5.90
CA MET A 18 -18.08 -19.71 6.52
C MET A 18 -16.76 -20.26 7.07
N ARG A 19 -16.79 -21.43 7.74
CA ARG A 19 -15.58 -22.10 8.25
C ARG A 19 -14.68 -22.60 7.13
N ALA A 20 -15.26 -23.10 6.05
CA ALA A 20 -14.49 -23.54 4.88
C ALA A 20 -13.73 -22.37 4.25
N ILE A 21 -14.38 -21.21 4.04
CA ILE A 21 -13.74 -19.99 3.51
C ILE A 21 -12.63 -19.50 4.45
N ALA A 22 -12.88 -19.44 5.76
CA ALA A 22 -11.89 -18.99 6.73
C ALA A 22 -10.66 -19.93 6.82
N SER A 23 -10.82 -21.21 6.48
CA SER A 23 -9.75 -22.21 6.49
C SER A 23 -9.01 -22.33 5.14
N ASP A 24 -9.41 -21.59 4.11
CA ASP A 24 -8.79 -21.66 2.80
C ASP A 24 -7.36 -21.09 2.83
N LYS A 25 -6.39 -21.88 2.36
CA LYS A 25 -4.97 -21.49 2.30
C LYS A 25 -4.66 -20.58 1.12
N HIS A 26 -5.42 -20.66 0.03
CA HIS A 26 -5.18 -19.84 -1.16
C HIS A 26 -5.58 -18.39 -0.97
N LEU A 27 -6.52 -18.14 -0.06
CA LEU A 27 -7.00 -16.81 0.25
C LEU A 27 -6.22 -16.13 1.40
N LYS A 28 -5.13 -16.76 1.85
CA LYS A 28 -4.28 -16.25 2.93
C LYS A 28 -3.08 -15.49 2.36
N TYR A 29 -2.85 -14.27 2.83
CA TYR A 29 -1.68 -13.45 2.48
C TYR A 29 -0.74 -13.27 3.68
N GLU A 30 -1.22 -12.67 4.77
CA GLU A 30 -0.46 -12.50 6.03
C GLU A 30 -1.27 -13.02 7.23
N HIS A 31 -2.55 -12.62 7.29
CA HIS A 31 -3.50 -13.01 8.32
C HIS A 31 -4.56 -13.95 7.71
N PRO A 32 -5.12 -14.89 8.49
CA PRO A 32 -6.23 -15.70 8.01
C PRO A 32 -7.45 -14.81 7.71
N ILE A 33 -8.28 -15.23 6.76
CA ILE A 33 -9.54 -14.54 6.47
C ILE A 33 -10.46 -14.61 7.69
N SER A 34 -11.07 -13.48 8.01
CA SER A 34 -12.09 -13.37 9.04
C SER A 34 -13.45 -13.13 8.39
N CYS A 35 -14.33 -14.13 8.44
CA CYS A 35 -15.72 -13.99 8.06
C CYS A 35 -16.54 -13.60 9.31
N ARG A 36 -17.21 -12.44 9.28
CA ARG A 36 -17.97 -11.92 10.43
C ARG A 36 -19.48 -12.18 10.34
N THR A 37 -19.99 -12.49 9.15
CA THR A 37 -21.41 -12.66 8.86
C THR A 37 -21.60 -13.89 7.97
N PHE A 38 -22.42 -14.86 8.40
CA PHE A 38 -22.66 -16.09 7.64
C PHE A 38 -23.88 -16.01 6.70
N THR A 39 -24.73 -14.98 6.85
CA THR A 39 -25.99 -14.87 6.10
C THR A 39 -25.81 -14.47 4.62
N ILE A 40 -24.65 -13.92 4.25
CA ILE A 40 -24.37 -13.38 2.91
C ILE A 40 -23.52 -14.30 2.02
N ASN A 41 -23.19 -15.50 2.48
CA ASN A 41 -22.27 -16.40 1.78
C ASN A 41 -22.76 -16.76 0.36
N GLU A 42 -24.07 -16.91 0.20
CA GLU A 42 -24.72 -17.20 -1.09
C GLU A 42 -24.75 -15.99 -2.02
N ASP A 43 -24.93 -14.79 -1.45
CA ASP A 43 -24.97 -13.52 -2.19
C ASP A 43 -23.61 -13.17 -2.81
N LEU A 44 -22.51 -13.59 -2.18
CA LEU A 44 -21.16 -13.42 -2.73
C LEU A 44 -20.99 -14.08 -4.11
N GLY A 45 -21.72 -15.16 -4.39
CA GLY A 45 -21.72 -15.83 -5.69
C GLY A 45 -22.57 -15.15 -6.76
N GLN A 46 -23.35 -14.13 -6.38
CA GLN A 46 -24.31 -13.44 -7.26
C GLN A 46 -23.95 -11.95 -7.49
N ILE A 47 -22.75 -11.53 -7.08
CA ILE A 47 -22.33 -10.13 -7.25
C ILE A 47 -22.21 -9.77 -8.74
N GLY A 48 -22.85 -8.67 -9.16
CA GLY A 48 -22.78 -8.16 -10.54
C GLY A 48 -21.82 -6.99 -10.72
N TYR A 49 -21.48 -6.29 -9.63
CA TYR A 49 -20.62 -5.10 -9.65
C TYR A 49 -19.68 -5.12 -8.45
N ILE A 50 -18.45 -4.67 -8.65
CA ILE A 50 -17.46 -4.47 -7.59
C ILE A 50 -17.13 -2.99 -7.53
N PHE A 51 -17.38 -2.38 -6.38
CA PHE A 51 -16.89 -1.04 -6.07
C PHE A 51 -15.63 -1.18 -5.22
N SER A 52 -14.51 -0.67 -5.73
CA SER A 52 -13.21 -0.74 -5.05
C SER A 52 -12.70 0.67 -4.78
N ASP A 53 -12.07 0.85 -3.62
CA ASP A 53 -11.35 2.09 -3.32
C ASP A 53 -9.96 2.06 -3.96
N LYS A 54 -9.43 3.23 -4.31
CA LYS A 54 -8.10 3.34 -4.91
C LYS A 54 -7.01 3.14 -3.86
N THR A 55 -7.03 3.95 -2.81
CA THR A 55 -5.90 4.05 -1.87
C THR A 55 -6.09 3.06 -0.73
N GLY A 56 -5.08 2.19 -0.50
CA GLY A 56 -5.15 1.15 0.53
C GLY A 56 -5.85 -0.14 0.09
N THR A 57 -6.47 -0.17 -1.10
CA THR A 57 -6.98 -1.41 -1.73
C THR A 57 -6.23 -1.72 -3.03
N LEU A 58 -6.34 -0.84 -4.04
CA LEU A 58 -5.60 -1.04 -5.30
C LEU A 58 -4.13 -0.63 -5.19
N THR A 59 -3.82 0.35 -4.34
CA THR A 59 -2.45 0.81 -4.09
C THR A 59 -2.03 0.56 -2.65
N GLN A 60 -0.76 0.20 -2.45
CA GLN A 60 -0.19 -0.10 -1.13
C GLN A 60 0.08 1.14 -0.27
N ASN A 61 -0.47 2.31 -0.63
CA ASN A 61 -0.15 3.61 -0.04
C ASN A 61 1.37 3.84 0.17
N LYS A 62 2.18 3.27 -0.73
CA LYS A 62 3.63 3.38 -0.75
C LYS A 62 4.01 4.19 -1.98
N LEU A 63 4.40 5.44 -1.76
CA LEU A 63 4.84 6.34 -2.81
C LEU A 63 6.35 6.28 -2.92
N VAL A 64 6.85 6.15 -4.15
CA VAL A 64 8.27 6.15 -4.48
C VAL A 64 8.51 7.30 -5.44
N PHE A 65 9.52 8.11 -5.15
CA PHE A 65 9.94 9.17 -6.07
C PHE A 65 10.48 8.54 -7.35
N LYS A 66 10.01 8.98 -8.52
CA LYS A 66 10.35 8.38 -9.82
C LYS A 66 10.95 9.33 -10.83
N SER A 67 10.52 10.58 -10.82
CA SER A 67 11.04 11.61 -11.71
C SER A 67 10.63 12.98 -11.21
N VAL A 68 11.34 14.01 -11.66
CA VAL A 68 11.02 15.41 -11.39
C VAL A 68 11.41 16.27 -12.58
N SER A 69 10.71 17.37 -12.77
CA SER A 69 11.15 18.41 -13.70
C SER A 69 11.47 19.70 -12.95
N ILE A 70 12.67 20.22 -13.17
CA ILE A 70 13.19 21.44 -12.54
C ILE A 70 13.75 22.32 -13.67
N GLY A 71 13.30 23.58 -13.75
CA GLY A 71 13.79 24.52 -14.77
C GLY A 71 13.56 24.07 -16.22
N GLY A 72 12.59 23.19 -16.49
CA GLY A 72 12.33 22.63 -17.83
C GLY A 72 13.17 21.41 -18.21
N ILE A 73 14.08 20.97 -17.33
CA ILE A 73 14.85 19.73 -17.48
C ILE A 73 14.11 18.61 -16.74
N HIS A 74 14.06 17.41 -17.31
CA HIS A 74 13.36 16.26 -16.72
C HIS A 74 14.36 15.19 -16.26
N TYR A 75 14.38 14.93 -14.96
CA TYR A 75 15.25 13.96 -14.29
C TYR A 75 14.45 12.69 -13.96
N LYS A 76 15.01 11.50 -14.19
CA LYS A 76 14.33 10.21 -14.02
C LYS A 76 15.19 9.21 -13.26
N ASP A 77 14.55 8.39 -12.42
CA ASP A 77 15.09 7.41 -11.46
C ASP A 77 16.39 6.71 -11.88
N ASN A 78 16.46 6.20 -13.12
CA ASN A 78 17.60 5.40 -13.55
C ASN A 78 18.91 6.20 -13.76
N ASN A 79 18.86 7.54 -13.81
CA ASN A 79 20.00 8.45 -13.95
C ASN A 79 19.70 9.78 -13.20
N LEU A 80 19.26 9.70 -11.94
CA LEU A 80 18.90 10.88 -11.16
C LEU A 80 20.14 11.63 -10.63
N GLU A 81 20.98 12.12 -11.55
CA GLU A 81 22.07 13.04 -11.24
C GLU A 81 21.51 14.46 -11.25
N LEU A 82 21.13 14.95 -10.07
CA LEU A 82 20.69 16.33 -9.90
C LEU A 82 21.93 17.22 -9.71
N PRO A 83 22.12 18.27 -10.53
CA PRO A 83 23.24 19.19 -10.36
C PRO A 83 22.98 20.08 -9.14
N VAL A 84 23.38 19.63 -7.94
CA VAL A 84 23.15 20.34 -6.67
C VAL A 84 23.86 21.70 -6.63
N GLU A 85 24.88 21.88 -7.47
CA GLU A 85 25.55 23.16 -7.68
C GLU A 85 24.63 24.20 -8.35
N ASP A 86 23.62 23.78 -9.10
CA ASP A 86 22.62 24.68 -9.68
C ASP A 86 21.72 25.23 -8.57
N GLU A 87 21.71 26.55 -8.45
CA GLU A 87 20.96 27.27 -7.43
C GLU A 87 19.45 26.95 -7.50
N THR A 88 18.91 26.76 -8.71
CA THR A 88 17.51 26.42 -8.96
C THR A 88 17.16 25.05 -8.40
N VAL A 89 18.03 24.07 -8.63
CA VAL A 89 17.87 22.70 -8.14
C VAL A 89 17.98 22.69 -6.61
N ARG A 90 18.93 23.43 -6.05
CA ARG A 90 19.11 23.56 -4.60
C ARG A 90 17.89 24.17 -3.91
N TYR A 91 17.33 25.25 -4.46
CA TYR A 91 16.12 25.87 -3.91
C TYR A 91 14.92 24.93 -3.99
N PHE A 92 14.75 24.21 -5.11
CA PHE A 92 13.69 23.24 -5.28
C PHE A 92 13.76 22.11 -4.24
N LEU A 93 14.96 21.54 -4.03
CA LEU A 93 15.16 20.47 -3.04
C LEU A 93 14.94 20.97 -1.60
N THR A 94 15.34 22.20 -1.30
CA THR A 94 15.10 22.82 0.01
C THR A 94 13.60 23.01 0.25
N ALA A 95 12.84 23.49 -0.75
CA ALA A 95 11.39 23.63 -0.65
C ALA A 95 10.72 22.27 -0.43
N LEU A 96 11.14 21.22 -1.15
CA LEU A 96 10.62 19.86 -0.96
C LEU A 96 10.86 19.35 0.46
N ALA A 97 12.04 19.63 1.03
CA ALA A 97 12.43 19.19 2.36
C ALA A 97 11.72 19.94 3.50
N VAL A 98 11.40 21.24 3.33
CA VAL A 98 10.80 22.08 4.38
C VAL A 98 9.27 22.15 4.29
N CYS A 99 8.69 22.04 3.10
CA CYS A 99 7.24 22.18 2.89
C CYS A 99 6.48 20.86 3.14
N ASN A 100 6.77 20.17 4.23
CA ASN A 100 6.06 18.96 4.64
C ASN A 100 5.89 18.91 6.17
N THR A 101 4.96 18.08 6.64
CA THR A 101 4.70 17.88 8.08
C THR A 101 5.36 16.61 8.61
N VAL A 102 6.39 16.12 7.92
CA VAL A 102 7.05 14.86 8.30
C VAL A 102 7.83 15.10 9.59
N PHE A 103 7.57 14.24 10.58
CA PHE A 103 8.39 14.14 11.77
C PHE A 103 9.15 12.82 11.71
N ILE A 104 10.47 12.87 11.81
CA ILE A 104 11.33 11.69 11.77
C ILE A 104 11.36 11.08 13.17
N VAL A 105 10.75 9.92 13.33
CA VAL A 105 10.77 9.15 14.58
C VAL A 105 11.93 8.15 14.51
N ASN A 106 12.98 8.37 15.30
CA ASN A 106 14.13 7.47 15.41
C ASN A 106 13.83 6.24 16.30
N GLU A 107 12.87 5.41 15.90
CA GLU A 107 12.55 4.16 16.61
C GLU A 107 13.32 2.94 16.09
N HIS A 108 13.82 3.00 14.85
CA HIS A 108 14.56 1.92 14.20
C HIS A 108 15.76 2.50 13.43
N PRO A 109 17.00 2.45 13.98
CA PRO A 109 18.21 2.91 13.31
C PRO A 109 18.40 2.31 11.91
N GLU A 110 17.91 1.09 11.68
CA GLU A 110 17.95 0.36 10.41
C GLU A 110 17.03 0.92 9.31
N LEU A 111 16.06 1.78 9.65
CA LEU A 111 15.21 2.45 8.66
C LEU A 111 15.82 3.77 8.17
N ILE A 112 16.83 4.31 8.87
CA ILE A 112 17.64 5.44 8.39
C ILE A 112 18.37 5.02 7.11
N ASP A 113 18.85 3.78 7.04
CA ASP A 113 19.49 3.19 5.85
C ASP A 113 18.51 2.96 4.68
N ARG A 114 17.19 2.97 4.93
CA ARG A 114 16.15 2.88 3.89
C ARG A 114 15.62 4.22 3.43
N ILE A 115 15.90 5.30 4.18
CA ILE A 115 15.91 6.64 3.61
C ILE A 115 17.21 6.73 2.79
N GLU A 116 17.25 6.01 1.67
CA GLU A 116 18.26 6.23 0.64
C GLU A 116 17.98 7.61 0.01
N PHE A 117 18.35 8.68 0.72
CA PHE A 117 19.05 9.72 0.01
C PHE A 117 20.34 9.04 -0.45
N ILE A 118 20.49 8.88 -1.76
CA ILE A 118 21.77 8.52 -2.37
C ILE A 118 22.47 9.85 -2.71
N PRO A 119 23.14 10.57 -1.79
CA PRO A 119 24.22 11.45 -2.19
C PRO A 119 25.46 10.56 -2.21
N LYS A 120 25.71 9.86 -3.32
CA LYS A 120 27.06 9.37 -3.56
C LYS A 120 27.91 10.58 -3.94
N TYR A 121 28.45 11.25 -2.93
CA TYR A 121 29.59 12.13 -3.06
C TYR A 121 30.64 11.70 -2.03
N GLU A 122 31.46 10.73 -2.42
CA GLU A 122 32.82 10.64 -1.90
C GLU A 122 33.63 11.67 -2.68
N ALA A 123 33.84 12.85 -2.08
CA ALA A 123 35.06 13.59 -2.34
C ALA A 123 36.07 13.13 -1.31
N ASP A 124 37.08 12.42 -1.77
CA ASP A 124 38.44 12.57 -1.28
C ASP A 124 39.38 12.46 -2.48
N ASN A 125 39.92 13.61 -2.87
CA ASN A 125 41.09 13.69 -3.72
C ASN A 125 42.31 13.28 -2.89
N ALA A 126 42.92 12.14 -3.22
CA ALA A 126 44.33 11.85 -3.04
C ALA A 126 44.79 10.82 -4.07
#